data_AF-A0A956RDL4-F1
#
_entry.id   AF-A0A956RDL4-F1
#
_cell.length_a   1.000
_cell.length_b   1.000
_cell.length_c   1.000
_cell.angle_alpha   90.00
_cell.angle_beta   90.00
_cell.angle_gamma   90.00
#
_symmetry.space_group_name_H-M   'P 1'
#
loop_
_entity.id
_entity.type
_entity.pdbx_description
1 polymer ?
#
loop_
_entity_poly.entity_id
_entity_poly.type
_entity_poly.pdbx_seq_one_letter_code
_entity_poly.pdbx_strand_id
1 'polypeptide(L)'
;MRADEESIARGRRWIAVISALVIISAPIALGIETAIRLAVAPPIFGRMRVYLRPTLTLIAWAFVGLTALAAILGGRLASRQLPRVLAESATRPTVAAPPIPWISRCPAAARAVLDRLMILCAIPQVPAIAATLLFMFGSELRPVLVAMAASSAGVAVQTVIAVRGYSEHEHGREHTGDHELARPRASAREPARASGSAPG
;
A
#
# COMPACT_ATOMS: atom_id res chain seq x y z
N MET A 1 -10.89 18.35 18.21
CA MET A 1 -9.74 19.08 17.64
C MET A 1 -8.40 18.50 18.04
N ARG A 2 -7.80 18.75 19.22
CA ARG A 2 -6.41 18.28 19.49
C ARG A 2 -6.22 16.76 19.40
N ALA A 3 -7.21 15.96 19.84
CA ALA A 3 -7.15 14.51 19.78
C ALA A 3 -7.26 13.95 18.34
N ASP A 4 -8.00 14.65 17.47
CA ASP A 4 -8.25 14.23 16.09
C ASP A 4 -7.03 14.51 15.20
N GLU A 5 -6.43 15.69 15.35
CA GLU A 5 -5.17 16.06 14.69
C GLU A 5 -4.05 15.06 15.00
N GLU A 6 -3.94 14.62 16.26
CA GLU A 6 -2.93 13.65 16.66
C GLU A 6 -3.17 12.28 16.01
N SER A 7 -4.43 11.85 15.90
CA SER A 7 -4.80 10.59 15.25
C SER A 7 -4.47 10.61 13.76
N ILE A 8 -4.78 11.69 13.05
CA ILE A 8 -4.49 11.88 11.62
C ILE A 8 -2.98 11.87 11.38
N ALA A 9 -2.23 12.62 12.18
CA ALA A 9 -0.77 12.67 12.11
C ALA A 9 -0.16 11.27 12.33
N ARG A 10 -0.70 10.52 13.29
CA ARG A 10 -0.28 9.14 13.58
C ARG A 10 -0.56 8.20 12.40
N GLY A 11 -1.75 8.26 11.82
CA GLY A 11 -2.12 7.46 10.64
C GLY A 11 -1.19 7.70 9.45
N ARG A 12 -0.93 8.98 9.13
CA ARG A 12 0.02 9.37 8.07
C ARG A 12 1.43 8.83 8.32
N ARG A 13 1.91 8.95 9.56
CA ARG A 13 3.25 8.45 9.95
C ARG A 13 3.34 6.94 9.77
N TRP A 14 2.31 6.18 10.17
CA TRP A 14 2.30 4.73 9.98
C TRP A 14 2.31 4.33 8.50
N ILE A 15 1.48 4.97 7.67
CA ILE A 15 1.47 4.72 6.22
C ILE A 15 2.87 4.96 5.62
N ALA A 16 3.50 6.07 5.99
CA ALA A 16 4.82 6.44 5.50
C ALA A 16 5.91 5.47 5.98
N VAL A 17 5.93 5.11 7.26
CA VAL A 17 6.94 4.21 7.85
C VAL A 17 6.85 2.81 7.23
N ILE A 18 5.65 2.22 7.19
CA ILE A 18 5.47 0.87 6.62
C ILE A 18 5.85 0.88 5.14
N SER A 19 5.44 1.90 4.39
CA SER A 19 5.82 2.03 2.99
C SER A 19 7.32 2.19 2.80
N ALA A 20 8.00 2.97 3.64
CA ALA A 20 9.45 3.13 3.58
C ALA A 20 10.16 1.79 3.82
N LEU A 21 9.67 0.99 4.79
CA LEU A 21 10.18 -0.36 5.02
C LEU A 21 9.99 -1.25 3.78
N VAL A 22 8.84 -1.18 3.11
CA VAL A 22 8.60 -1.93 1.86
C VAL A 22 9.50 -1.48 0.72
N ILE A 23 9.71 -0.17 0.56
CA ILE A 23 10.55 0.41 -0.50
C ILE A 23 12.01 -0.03 -0.34
N ILE A 24 12.50 -0.09 0.91
CA ILE A 24 13.90 -0.36 1.23
C ILE A 24 14.19 -1.87 1.34
N SER A 25 13.20 -2.68 1.74
CA SER A 25 13.40 -4.11 1.97
C SER A 25 13.82 -4.87 0.71
N ALA A 26 13.19 -4.60 -0.43
CA ALA A 26 13.50 -5.29 -1.68
C ALA A 26 14.93 -5.01 -2.20
N PRO A 27 15.42 -3.77 -2.24
CA PRO A 27 16.83 -3.47 -2.54
C PRO A 27 17.82 -4.14 -1.58
N ILE A 28 17.55 -4.11 -0.27
CA ILE A 28 18.42 -4.76 0.73
C ILE A 28 18.46 -6.27 0.51
N ALA A 29 17.30 -6.91 0.33
CA ALA A 29 17.20 -8.33 0.08
C ALA A 29 17.97 -8.73 -1.19
N LEU A 30 17.83 -7.97 -2.28
CA LEU A 30 18.58 -8.18 -3.51
C LEU A 30 20.09 -8.06 -3.31
N GLY A 31 20.53 -7.06 -2.53
CA GLY A 31 21.95 -6.88 -2.20
C GLY A 31 22.52 -8.06 -1.44
N ILE A 32 21.82 -8.53 -0.40
CA ILE A 32 22.21 -9.70 0.40
C ILE A 32 22.22 -10.96 -0.47
N GLU A 33 21.17 -11.21 -1.24
CA GLU A 33 21.06 -12.35 -2.15
C GLU A 33 22.21 -12.37 -3.17
N THR A 34 22.53 -11.21 -3.74
CA THR A 34 23.63 -11.07 -4.70
C THR A 34 24.97 -11.38 -4.05
N ALA A 35 25.22 -10.88 -2.85
CA ALA A 35 26.45 -11.15 -2.10
C ALA A 35 26.61 -12.65 -1.78
N ILE A 36 25.56 -13.29 -1.27
CA ILE A 36 25.55 -14.73 -0.99
C ILE A 36 25.82 -15.52 -2.28
N ARG A 37 25.18 -15.14 -3.39
CA ARG A 37 25.37 -15.84 -4.67
C ARG A 37 26.80 -15.73 -5.18
N LEU A 38 27.43 -14.57 -5.05
CA LEU A 38 28.84 -14.39 -5.42
C LEU A 38 29.76 -15.27 -4.57
N ALA A 39 29.43 -15.48 -3.29
CA ALA A 39 30.22 -16.31 -2.40
C ALA A 39 30.05 -17.82 -2.64
N VAL A 40 28.84 -18.27 -3.02
CA VAL A 40 28.48 -19.70 -3.06
C VAL A 40 28.45 -20.29 -4.47
N ALA A 41 28.35 -19.47 -5.53
CA ALA A 41 28.15 -19.98 -6.90
C ALA A 41 29.36 -20.80 -7.40
N PRO A 42 29.16 -22.08 -7.78
CA PRO A 42 30.21 -22.88 -8.38
C PRO A 42 30.70 -22.30 -9.72
N PRO A 43 32.00 -22.44 -10.04
CA PRO A 43 32.59 -21.84 -11.24
C PRO A 43 31.98 -22.35 -12.56
N ILE A 44 31.39 -23.55 -12.57
CA ILE A 44 30.71 -24.09 -13.77
C ILE A 44 29.51 -23.24 -14.21
N PHE A 45 28.81 -22.60 -13.27
CA PHE A 45 27.73 -21.68 -13.60
C PHE A 45 28.21 -20.43 -14.35
N GLY A 46 29.48 -20.05 -14.18
CA GLY A 46 30.07 -18.93 -14.92
C GLY A 46 29.98 -19.12 -16.43
N ARG A 47 30.25 -20.34 -16.93
CA ARG A 47 30.22 -20.65 -18.37
C ARG A 47 28.80 -20.59 -18.94
N MET A 48 27.82 -21.20 -18.25
CA MET A 48 26.41 -21.13 -18.66
C MET A 48 25.90 -19.69 -18.66
N ARG A 49 26.27 -18.89 -17.64
CA ARG A 49 25.89 -17.49 -17.54
C ARG A 49 26.42 -16.66 -18.71
N VAL A 50 27.69 -16.85 -19.11
CA VAL A 50 28.24 -16.12 -20.27
C VAL A 50 27.47 -16.44 -21.55
N TYR A 51 27.11 -17.71 -21.76
CA TYR A 51 26.34 -18.12 -22.93
C TYR A 51 24.91 -17.54 -22.95
N LEU A 52 24.21 -17.53 -21.81
CA LEU A 52 22.83 -17.04 -21.70
C LEU A 52 22.71 -15.53 -21.56
N ARG A 53 23.78 -14.83 -21.15
CA ARG A 53 23.80 -13.41 -20.84
C ARG A 53 23.15 -12.52 -21.90
N PRO A 54 23.48 -12.59 -23.21
CA PRO A 54 22.90 -11.65 -24.19
C PRO A 54 21.37 -11.78 -24.28
N THR A 55 20.86 -13.01 -24.34
CA THR A 55 19.41 -13.28 -24.42
C THR A 55 18.70 -12.86 -23.14
N LEU A 56 19.20 -13.29 -21.98
CA LEU A 56 18.58 -12.97 -20.69
C LEU A 56 18.63 -11.48 -20.36
N THR A 57 19.68 -10.77 -20.79
CA THR A 57 19.81 -9.32 -20.60
C THR A 57 18.76 -8.56 -21.39
N LEU A 58 18.49 -8.97 -22.63
CA LEU A 58 17.43 -8.36 -23.44
C LEU A 58 16.05 -8.58 -22.82
N ILE A 59 15.78 -9.79 -22.32
CA ILE A 59 14.53 -10.08 -21.59
C ILE A 59 14.44 -9.25 -20.29
N ALA A 60 15.55 -9.09 -19.56
CA ALA A 60 15.57 -8.27 -18.35
C ALA A 60 15.24 -6.80 -18.63
N TRP A 61 15.68 -6.25 -19.77
CA TRP A 61 15.27 -4.91 -20.22
C TRP A 61 13.79 -4.82 -20.56
N ALA A 62 13.18 -5.87 -21.13
CA ALA A 62 11.73 -5.90 -21.32
C ALA A 62 10.99 -5.81 -19.97
N PHE A 63 11.51 -6.46 -18.92
CA PHE A 63 10.97 -6.35 -17.56
C PHE A 63 11.14 -4.96 -16.94
N VAL A 64 12.15 -4.17 -17.33
CA VAL A 64 12.24 -2.76 -16.94
C VAL A 64 11.03 -1.99 -17.48
N GLY A 65 10.75 -2.13 -18.78
CA GLY A 65 9.59 -1.50 -19.41
C GLY A 65 8.26 -1.94 -18.78
N LEU A 66 8.12 -3.24 -18.52
CA LEU A 66 6.94 -3.79 -17.86
C LEU A 66 6.78 -3.28 -16.43
N THR A 67 7.87 -3.17 -15.67
CA THR A 67 7.86 -2.60 -14.31
C THR A 67 7.42 -1.14 -14.33
N ALA A 68 7.95 -0.33 -15.24
CA ALA A 68 7.56 1.06 -15.38
C ALA A 68 6.07 1.21 -15.74
N LEU A 69 5.58 0.39 -16.68
CA LEU A 69 4.17 0.36 -17.04
C LEU A 69 3.29 -0.07 -15.86
N ALA A 70 3.68 -1.13 -15.16
CA ALA A 70 3.00 -1.63 -13.96
C ALA A 70 2.95 -0.58 -12.85
N ALA A 71 4.02 0.20 -12.65
CA ALA A 71 4.07 1.31 -11.70
C ALA A 71 3.05 2.40 -12.06
N ILE A 72 2.99 2.80 -13.34
CA ILE A 72 2.02 3.79 -13.84
C ILE A 72 0.59 3.29 -13.64
N LEU A 73 0.31 2.05 -14.05
CA LEU A 73 -1.01 1.44 -13.91
C LEU A 73 -1.42 1.30 -12.44
N GLY A 74 -0.50 0.84 -11.58
CA GLY A 74 -0.70 0.73 -10.14
C GLY A 74 -1.00 2.09 -9.50
N GLY A 75 -0.29 3.15 -9.89
CA GLY A 75 -0.58 4.52 -9.45
C GLY A 75 -1.99 5.00 -9.85
N ARG A 76 -2.41 4.74 -11.10
CA ARG A 76 -3.76 5.08 -11.58
C ARG A 76 -4.85 4.25 -10.90
N LEU A 77 -4.57 2.99 -10.60
CA LEU A 77 -5.48 2.13 -9.85
C LEU A 77 -5.60 2.60 -8.40
N ALA A 78 -4.48 2.95 -7.76
CA ALA A 78 -4.45 3.52 -6.41
C ALA A 78 -5.30 4.78 -6.32
N SER A 79 -5.10 5.74 -7.23
CA SER A 79 -5.85 7.00 -7.23
C SER A 79 -7.36 6.80 -7.42
N ARG A 80 -7.77 5.78 -8.21
CA ARG A 80 -9.19 5.48 -8.47
C ARG A 80 -9.85 4.69 -7.34
N GLN A 81 -9.11 3.80 -6.67
CA GLN A 81 -9.66 2.90 -5.66
C GLN A 81 -9.61 3.49 -4.26
N LEU A 82 -8.68 4.40 -3.99
CA LEU A 82 -8.50 4.98 -2.66
C LEU A 82 -9.77 5.62 -2.09
N PRO A 83 -10.56 6.42 -2.85
CA PRO A 83 -11.81 6.96 -2.34
C PRO A 83 -12.82 5.89 -1.93
N ARG A 84 -12.87 4.78 -2.68
CA ARG A 84 -13.77 3.65 -2.39
C ARG A 84 -13.37 2.92 -1.11
N VAL A 85 -12.07 2.66 -0.96
CA VAL A 85 -11.52 2.01 0.25
C VAL A 85 -11.78 2.86 1.49
N LEU A 86 -11.59 4.18 1.38
CA LEU A 86 -11.87 5.11 2.47
C LEU A 86 -13.37 5.15 2.82
N ALA A 87 -14.24 5.20 1.81
CA ALA A 87 -15.69 5.12 2.03
C ALA A 87 -16.15 3.79 2.67
N GLU A 88 -15.60 2.66 2.24
CA GLU A 88 -15.87 1.36 2.85
C GLU A 88 -15.36 1.26 4.29
N SER A 89 -14.22 1.90 4.59
CA SER A 89 -13.68 1.91 5.96
C SER A 89 -14.55 2.69 6.95
N ALA A 90 -15.39 3.61 6.45
CA ALA A 90 -16.34 4.37 7.26
C ALA A 90 -17.53 3.54 7.76
N THR A 91 -17.92 2.51 6.99
CA THR A 91 -19.14 1.74 7.22
C THR A 91 -18.87 0.35 7.79
N ARG A 92 -17.65 -0.18 7.64
CA ARG A 92 -17.32 -1.48 8.20
C ARG A 92 -17.18 -1.38 9.73
N PRO A 93 -17.93 -2.20 10.50
CA PRO A 93 -17.69 -2.33 11.93
C PRO A 93 -16.26 -2.83 12.13
N THR A 94 -15.56 -2.25 13.12
CA THR A 94 -14.18 -2.55 13.44
C THR A 94 -14.01 -4.06 13.63
N VAL A 95 -13.54 -4.76 12.60
CA VAL A 95 -13.24 -6.18 12.68
C VAL A 95 -12.20 -6.36 13.77
N ALA A 96 -12.30 -7.47 14.52
CA ALA A 96 -11.42 -7.80 15.64
C ALA A 96 -9.97 -7.35 15.40
N ALA A 97 -9.40 -6.69 16.42
CA ALA A 97 -8.07 -6.13 16.34
C ALA A 97 -7.08 -7.17 15.78
N PRO A 98 -6.13 -6.76 14.93
CA PRO A 98 -5.15 -7.71 14.40
C PRO A 98 -4.40 -8.37 15.56
N PRO A 99 -3.98 -9.63 15.41
CA PRO A 99 -3.20 -10.31 16.45
C PRO A 99 -1.81 -9.68 16.69
N ILE A 100 -1.43 -8.68 15.87
CA ILE A 100 -0.12 -8.04 15.90
C ILE A 100 -0.19 -6.74 16.73
N PRO A 101 0.41 -6.69 17.95
CA PRO A 101 0.19 -5.61 18.92
C PRO A 101 0.54 -4.19 18.44
N TRP A 102 1.53 -4.07 17.56
CA TRP A 102 1.96 -2.76 17.06
C TRP A 102 1.02 -2.21 15.97
N ILE A 103 0.32 -3.07 15.21
CA ILE A 103 -0.67 -2.65 14.21
C ILE A 103 -1.97 -2.21 14.90
N SER A 104 -2.26 -2.76 16.08
CA SER A 104 -3.47 -2.42 16.86
C SER A 104 -3.54 -0.93 17.26
N ARG A 105 -2.43 -0.21 17.18
CA ARG A 105 -2.35 1.25 17.45
C ARG A 105 -2.59 2.12 16.21
N CYS A 106 -2.72 1.51 15.03
CA CYS A 106 -2.97 2.20 13.78
C CYS A 106 -4.48 2.50 13.63
N PRO A 107 -4.88 3.73 13.26
CA PRO A 107 -6.28 4.03 12.96
C PRO A 107 -6.85 3.06 11.92
N ALA A 108 -8.10 2.62 12.09
CA ALA A 108 -8.74 1.63 11.21
C ALA A 108 -8.74 2.06 9.73
N ALA A 109 -9.00 3.34 9.46
CA ALA A 109 -8.93 3.90 8.11
C ALA A 109 -7.49 3.83 7.53
N ALA A 110 -6.47 4.17 8.32
CA ALA A 110 -5.08 4.03 7.89
C ALA A 110 -4.70 2.57 7.61
N ARG A 111 -5.23 1.62 8.40
CA ARG A 111 -5.05 0.19 8.15
C ARG A 111 -5.71 -0.28 6.84
N ALA A 112 -6.94 0.14 6.55
CA ALA A 112 -7.60 -0.19 5.29
C ALA A 112 -6.83 0.34 4.07
N VAL A 113 -6.29 1.56 4.20
CA VAL A 113 -5.40 2.17 3.19
C VAL A 113 -4.11 1.37 3.03
N LEU A 114 -3.48 0.96 4.12
CA LEU A 114 -2.28 0.12 4.12
C LEU A 114 -2.53 -1.23 3.45
N ASP A 115 -3.60 -1.94 3.80
CA ASP A 115 -3.93 -3.24 3.23
C ASP A 115 -4.10 -3.13 1.71
N ARG A 116 -4.78 -2.08 1.23
CA ARG A 116 -4.91 -1.84 -0.21
C ARG A 116 -3.57 -1.47 -0.85
N LEU A 117 -2.79 -0.62 -0.21
CA LEU A 117 -1.47 -0.25 -0.68
C LEU A 117 -0.58 -1.48 -0.85
N MET A 118 -0.55 -2.41 0.11
CA MET A 118 0.25 -3.63 0.03
C MET A 118 -0.10 -4.47 -1.21
N ILE A 119 -1.39 -4.59 -1.53
CA ILE A 119 -1.86 -5.28 -2.75
C ILE A 119 -1.41 -4.54 -4.01
N LEU A 120 -1.53 -3.21 -4.04
CA LEU A 120 -1.17 -2.41 -5.22
C LEU A 120 0.33 -2.30 -5.43
N CYS A 121 1.12 -2.31 -4.36
CA CYS A 121 2.57 -2.29 -4.40
C CYS A 121 3.14 -3.57 -5.03
N ALA A 122 2.42 -4.70 -4.95
CA ALA A 122 2.84 -5.94 -5.61
C ALA A 122 2.89 -5.82 -7.14
N ILE A 123 2.06 -4.95 -7.73
CA ILE A 123 1.92 -4.80 -9.20
C ILE A 123 3.27 -4.44 -9.86
N PRO A 124 3.96 -3.35 -9.48
CA PRO A 124 5.30 -3.06 -10.01
C PRO A 124 6.40 -3.98 -9.46
N GLN A 125 6.18 -4.71 -8.36
CA GLN A 125 7.21 -5.57 -7.76
C GLN A 125 7.36 -6.91 -8.48
N VAL A 126 6.27 -7.52 -8.95
CA VAL A 126 6.30 -8.80 -9.68
C VAL A 126 7.26 -8.77 -10.88
N PRO A 127 7.18 -7.81 -11.82
CA PRO A 127 8.12 -7.77 -12.95
C PRO A 127 9.55 -7.45 -12.51
N ALA A 128 9.77 -6.68 -11.44
CA ALA A 128 11.10 -6.45 -10.90
C ALA A 128 11.72 -7.72 -10.29
N ILE A 129 10.93 -8.50 -9.55
CA ILE A 129 11.33 -9.82 -9.03
C ILE A 129 11.63 -10.78 -10.19
N ALA A 130 10.83 -10.78 -11.26
CA ALA A 130 11.14 -11.59 -12.43
C ALA A 130 12.50 -11.20 -13.05
N ALA A 131 12.85 -9.90 -13.07
CA ALA A 131 14.17 -9.45 -13.51
C ALA A 131 15.30 -9.94 -12.57
N THR A 132 15.08 -9.97 -11.25
CA THR A 132 16.08 -10.53 -10.30
C THR A 132 16.30 -12.03 -10.54
N LEU A 133 15.23 -12.77 -10.85
CA LEU A 133 15.32 -14.18 -11.24
C LEU A 133 16.20 -14.36 -12.48
N LEU A 134 16.05 -13.52 -13.52
CA LEU A 134 16.91 -13.58 -14.71
C LEU A 134 18.38 -13.31 -14.39
N PHE A 135 18.67 -12.45 -13.41
CA PHE A 135 20.04 -12.22 -12.95
C PHE A 135 20.63 -13.45 -12.25
N MET A 136 19.80 -14.27 -11.59
CA MET A 136 20.25 -15.58 -11.09
C MET A 136 20.80 -16.44 -12.24
N PHE A 137 20.11 -16.45 -13.39
CA PHE A 137 20.48 -17.26 -14.55
C PHE A 137 21.53 -16.65 -15.47
N GLY A 138 21.94 -15.40 -15.25
CA GLY A 138 23.08 -14.79 -15.93
C GLY A 138 22.81 -13.51 -16.71
N SER A 139 21.64 -12.87 -16.55
CA SER A 139 21.45 -11.52 -17.08
C SER A 139 22.43 -10.51 -16.44
N GLU A 140 22.60 -9.35 -17.08
CA GLU A 140 23.35 -8.25 -16.47
C GLU A 140 22.66 -7.66 -15.25
N LEU A 141 23.46 -7.20 -14.28
CA LEU A 141 22.94 -6.54 -13.07
C LEU A 141 22.26 -5.20 -13.38
N ARG A 142 22.71 -4.49 -14.42
CA ARG A 142 22.20 -3.15 -14.78
C ARG A 142 20.68 -3.10 -14.97
N PRO A 143 20.06 -3.89 -15.87
CA PRO A 143 18.60 -3.87 -16.03
C PRO A 143 17.85 -4.23 -14.74
N VAL A 144 18.40 -5.10 -13.90
CA VAL A 144 17.78 -5.47 -12.62
C VAL A 144 17.77 -4.29 -11.64
N LEU A 145 18.87 -3.56 -11.52
CA LEU A 145 18.92 -2.36 -10.68
C LEU A 145 17.96 -1.28 -11.18
N VAL A 146 17.85 -1.09 -12.50
CA VAL A 146 16.90 -0.14 -13.09
C VAL A 146 15.44 -0.58 -12.85
N ALA A 147 15.12 -1.86 -13.03
CA ALA A 147 13.80 -2.40 -12.73
C ALA A 147 13.44 -2.22 -11.24
N MET A 148 14.39 -2.53 -10.34
CA MET A 148 14.20 -2.35 -8.90
C MET A 148 13.97 -0.87 -8.56
N ALA A 149 14.78 0.04 -9.09
CA ALA A 149 14.62 1.48 -8.88
C ALA A 149 13.27 1.99 -9.40
N ALA A 150 12.84 1.54 -10.59
CA ALA A 150 11.54 1.88 -11.15
C ALA A 150 10.38 1.35 -10.28
N SER A 151 10.52 0.12 -9.75
CA SER A 151 9.55 -0.49 -8.85
C SER A 151 9.44 0.30 -7.53
N SER A 152 10.57 0.60 -6.89
CA SER A 152 10.65 1.41 -5.68
C SER A 152 10.06 2.81 -5.86
N ALA A 153 10.35 3.46 -6.99
CA ALA A 153 9.75 4.75 -7.33
C ALA A 153 8.23 4.65 -7.51
N GLY A 154 7.75 3.59 -8.18
CA GLY A 154 6.31 3.31 -8.33
C GLY A 154 5.61 3.16 -6.99
N VAL A 155 6.19 2.37 -6.08
CA VAL A 155 5.68 2.21 -4.70
C VAL A 155 5.69 3.55 -3.96
N ALA A 156 6.77 4.33 -4.05
CA ALA A 156 6.86 5.64 -3.40
C ALA A 156 5.77 6.60 -3.89
N VAL A 157 5.48 6.63 -5.19
CA VAL A 157 4.38 7.44 -5.76
C VAL A 157 3.03 6.96 -5.22
N GLN A 158 2.78 5.65 -5.17
CA GLN A 158 1.54 5.09 -4.60
C GLN A 158 1.37 5.46 -3.13
N THR A 159 2.45 5.41 -2.34
CA THR A 159 2.47 5.86 -0.95
C THR A 159 2.10 7.34 -0.82
N VAL A 160 2.67 8.21 -1.65
CA VAL A 160 2.34 9.65 -1.63
C VAL A 160 0.86 9.87 -1.94
N ILE A 161 0.31 9.17 -2.94
CA ILE A 161 -1.12 9.23 -3.28
C ILE A 161 -1.97 8.80 -2.08
N ALA A 162 -1.63 7.68 -1.43
CA ALA A 162 -2.36 7.18 -0.28
C ALA A 162 -2.29 8.11 0.94
N VAL A 163 -1.12 8.66 1.26
CA VAL A 163 -0.96 9.62 2.38
C VAL A 163 -1.79 10.87 2.13
N ARG A 164 -1.82 11.39 0.89
CA ARG A 164 -2.63 12.56 0.52
C ARG A 164 -4.12 12.26 0.63
N GLY A 165 -4.60 11.20 -0.01
CA GLY A 165 -6.04 10.87 0.02
C GLY A 165 -6.54 10.48 1.41
N TYR A 166 -5.70 9.84 2.25
CA TYR A 166 -6.01 9.63 3.66
C TYR A 166 -6.19 10.95 4.41
N SER A 167 -5.27 11.90 4.20
CA SER A 167 -5.33 13.22 4.85
C SER A 167 -6.60 13.97 4.43
N GLU A 168 -6.90 14.02 3.14
CA GLU A 168 -8.09 14.71 2.60
C GLU A 168 -9.41 14.15 3.15
N HIS A 169 -9.51 12.82 3.23
CA HIS A 169 -10.71 12.15 3.75
C HIS A 169 -10.96 12.45 5.23
N GLU A 170 -9.91 12.48 6.06
CA GLU A 170 -10.07 12.79 7.49
C GLU A 170 -10.48 14.26 7.71
N HIS A 171 -9.90 15.22 6.98
CA HIS A 171 -10.32 16.63 7.06
C HIS A 171 -11.77 16.82 6.61
N GLY A 172 -12.22 16.08 5.59
CA GLY A 172 -13.61 16.11 5.13
C GLY A 172 -14.61 15.57 6.16
N ARG A 173 -14.21 14.60 7.00
CA ARG A 173 -15.07 14.07 8.08
C ARG A 173 -15.27 15.08 9.20
N GLU A 174 -14.23 15.82 9.58
CA GLU A 174 -14.32 16.83 10.65
C GLU A 174 -15.40 17.87 10.33
N HIS A 175 -15.42 18.40 9.10
CA HIS A 175 -16.44 19.37 8.68
C HIS A 175 -17.87 18.80 8.61
N THR A 176 -18.02 17.51 8.28
CA THR A 176 -19.35 16.89 8.17
C THR A 176 -19.94 16.57 9.55
N GLY A 177 -19.10 16.15 10.50
CA GLY A 177 -19.52 15.80 11.86
C GLY A 177 -20.11 16.99 12.64
N ASP A 178 -19.56 18.19 12.44
CA ASP A 178 -20.05 19.41 13.10
C ASP A 178 -21.48 19.77 12.66
N HIS A 179 -21.83 19.54 11.39
CA HIS A 179 -23.18 19.77 10.89
C HIS A 179 -24.20 18.75 11.40
N GLU A 180 -23.79 17.52 11.68
CA GLU A 180 -24.66 16.48 12.21
C GLU A 180 -24.93 16.66 13.71
N LEU A 181 -23.95 17.14 14.47
CA LEU A 181 -24.11 17.54 15.88
C LEU A 181 -24.92 18.83 16.04
N ALA A 182 -24.87 19.73 15.03
CA ALA A 182 -25.66 20.95 14.99
C ALA A 182 -27.10 20.74 14.49
N ARG A 183 -27.48 19.55 13.98
CA ARG A 183 -28.89 19.24 13.81
C ARG A 183 -29.49 19.07 15.20
N PRO A 184 -30.33 20.01 15.68
CA PRO A 184 -30.98 19.83 16.95
C PRO A 184 -31.72 18.50 16.89
N ARG A 185 -31.60 17.67 17.94
CA ARG A 185 -32.41 16.46 18.18
C ARG A 185 -33.90 16.82 18.40
N ALA A 186 -34.40 17.79 17.65
CA ALA A 186 -35.73 18.36 17.75
C ALA A 186 -36.83 17.40 17.29
N SER A 187 -36.49 16.26 16.66
CA SER A 187 -37.49 15.24 16.30
C SER A 187 -37.58 14.07 17.27
N ALA A 188 -36.87 14.10 18.42
CA ALA A 188 -37.07 13.12 19.50
C ALA A 188 -38.15 13.58 20.51
N ARG A 189 -38.98 14.57 20.17
CA ARG A 189 -40.26 14.81 20.84
C ARG A 189 -41.30 13.82 20.30
N GLU A 190 -41.34 12.66 20.95
CA GLU A 190 -42.55 12.21 21.67
C GLU A 190 -43.90 12.54 21.00
N PRO A 191 -44.51 11.60 20.25
CA PRO A 191 -45.95 11.41 20.37
C PRO A 191 -46.19 10.63 21.65
N ALA A 192 -46.72 11.38 22.61
CA ALA A 192 -47.25 10.91 23.87
C ALA A 192 -48.03 9.61 23.73
N ARG A 193 -47.88 8.77 24.76
CA ARG A 193 -48.81 7.75 25.20
C ARG A 193 -50.26 8.09 24.80
N ALA A 194 -50.81 7.38 23.83
CA ALA A 194 -52.25 7.15 23.79
C ALA A 194 -52.54 5.88 24.59
N SER A 195 -52.52 6.04 25.91
CA SER A 195 -53.29 5.18 26.80
C SER A 195 -54.77 5.42 26.50
N GLY A 196 -55.43 4.45 25.89
CA GLY A 196 -56.86 4.45 25.66
C GLY A 196 -57.41 3.05 25.91
N SER A 197 -57.89 2.85 27.12
CA SER A 197 -58.52 1.66 27.68
C SER A 197 -59.92 1.38 27.13
N ALA A 198 -60.21 0.09 26.81
CA ALA A 198 -61.49 -0.66 26.90
C ALA A 198 -62.78 -0.04 26.26
N PRO A 199 -63.96 -0.71 26.14
CA PRO A 199 -64.38 -2.10 26.45
C PRO A 199 -65.12 -2.80 25.27
N GLY A 200 -65.47 -4.08 25.43
CA GLY A 200 -66.43 -4.81 24.58
C GLY A 200 -66.14 -6.28 24.44
#